data_AF-A0A2E7AAN3-F1
#
_entry.id   AF-A0A2E7AAN3-F1
#
_cell.length_a   1.000
_cell.length_b   1.000
_cell.length_c   1.000
_cell.angle_alpha   90.00
_cell.angle_beta   90.00
_cell.angle_gamma   90.00
#
_symmetry.space_group_name_H-M   'P 1'
#
loop_
_entity.id
_entity.type
_entity.pdbx_description
1 polymer ?
#
loop_
_entity_poly.entity_id
_entity_poly.type
_entity_poly.pdbx_seq_one_letter_code
_entity_poly.pdbx_strand_id
1 'polypeptide(L)'
;DEDEDADGVVNPNDNCPDTPAGEAVDGVGCSTSQLDTDSDGVSDADDACPGYNDSIDVDADGTPDGCDSLVDSDSDGVADADDLCADTMVGTDVDSGGCAIQAEEEAQAESSSRIEQLLMAIVALLAILVLAVGVSIVLRRRLGGADEAPAVNPEPLFLPNPKQ
;
A
#
# COMPACT_ATOMS: atom_id res chain seq x y z
N ASP A 1 51.41 -13.18 46.39
CA ASP A 1 50.10 -12.93 45.79
C ASP A 1 50.07 -13.66 44.46
N GLU A 2 49.06 -14.50 44.27
CA GLU A 2 48.87 -15.30 43.06
C GLU A 2 48.11 -14.46 42.02
N ASP A 3 48.30 -14.80 40.76
CA ASP A 3 47.72 -14.18 39.57
C ASP A 3 47.38 -15.36 38.64
N GLU A 4 46.12 -15.76 38.62
CA GLU A 4 45.66 -17.04 38.04
C GLU A 4 45.53 -17.01 36.52
N ASP A 5 45.10 -15.89 35.95
CA ASP A 5 44.93 -15.68 34.51
C ASP A 5 46.11 -14.93 33.86
N ALA A 6 47.06 -14.44 34.66
CA ALA A 6 48.28 -13.79 34.23
C ALA A 6 48.05 -12.50 33.44
N ASP A 7 47.01 -11.75 33.79
CA ASP A 7 46.65 -10.46 33.18
C ASP A 7 47.47 -9.28 33.73
N GLY A 8 48.22 -9.49 34.82
CA GLY A 8 49.05 -8.49 35.48
C GLY A 8 48.46 -7.90 36.76
N VAL A 9 47.28 -8.34 37.20
CA VAL A 9 46.60 -7.97 38.44
C VAL A 9 46.46 -9.21 39.33
N VAL A 10 46.95 -9.13 40.57
CA VAL A 10 46.91 -10.27 41.50
C VAL A 10 45.49 -10.55 42.02
N ASN A 11 45.13 -11.83 42.22
CA ASN A 11 43.77 -12.27 42.58
C ASN A 11 43.07 -11.44 43.69
N PRO A 12 43.73 -10.98 44.76
CA PRO A 12 43.05 -10.16 45.78
C PRO A 12 42.59 -8.77 45.30
N ASN A 13 43.13 -8.29 44.19
CA ASN A 13 42.84 -7.00 43.57
C ASN A 13 42.20 -7.13 42.18
N ASP A 14 42.02 -8.36 41.72
CA ASP A 14 41.40 -8.68 40.44
C ASP A 14 39.90 -8.91 40.63
N ASN A 15 39.10 -8.10 39.94
CA ASN A 15 37.64 -8.15 39.96
C ASN A 15 37.08 -9.02 38.82
N CYS A 16 37.91 -9.38 37.84
CA CYS A 16 37.52 -10.06 36.62
C CYS A 16 38.37 -11.32 36.41
N PRO A 17 38.17 -12.36 37.24
CA PRO A 17 38.92 -13.60 37.07
C PRO A 17 38.68 -14.20 35.68
N ASP A 18 39.71 -14.85 35.15
CA ASP A 18 39.73 -15.50 33.84
C ASP A 18 39.77 -14.50 32.66
N THR A 19 40.44 -13.36 32.84
CA THR A 19 40.70 -12.41 31.75
C THR A 19 41.40 -13.10 30.57
N PRO A 20 40.87 -13.00 29.33
CA PRO A 20 41.48 -13.65 28.19
C PRO A 20 42.93 -13.21 27.94
N ALA A 21 43.81 -14.19 27.76
CA ALA A 21 45.24 -13.94 27.60
C ALA A 21 45.55 -13.01 26.41
N GLY A 22 46.28 -11.93 26.70
CA GLY A 22 46.72 -10.96 25.70
C GLY A 22 45.79 -9.75 25.53
N GLU A 23 44.67 -9.70 26.25
CA GLU A 23 43.84 -8.51 26.33
C GLU A 23 44.45 -7.46 27.27
N ALA A 24 44.16 -6.19 27.01
CA ALA A 24 44.54 -5.11 27.91
C ALA A 24 43.50 -5.00 29.02
N VAL A 25 43.98 -4.97 30.26
CA VAL A 25 43.13 -4.84 31.45
C VAL A 25 43.22 -3.45 32.07
N ASP A 26 42.17 -3.09 32.80
CA ASP A 26 42.13 -1.87 33.60
C ASP A 26 42.84 -2.04 34.95
N GLY A 27 42.65 -1.10 35.87
CA GLY A 27 43.33 -1.12 37.18
C GLY A 27 42.85 -2.22 38.13
N VAL A 28 41.78 -2.94 37.78
CA VAL A 28 41.17 -3.99 38.60
C VAL A 28 41.11 -5.33 37.86
N GLY A 29 41.89 -5.51 36.80
CA GLY A 29 42.01 -6.78 36.08
C GLY A 29 40.95 -7.01 35.01
N CYS A 30 40.07 -6.05 34.73
CA CYS A 30 39.00 -6.26 33.77
C CYS A 30 39.40 -5.80 32.36
N SER A 31 39.20 -6.65 31.36
CA SER A 31 39.29 -6.25 29.95
C SER A 31 37.96 -5.77 29.39
N THR A 32 37.98 -5.11 28.24
CA THR A 32 36.75 -4.63 27.56
C THR A 32 35.83 -5.77 27.11
N SER A 33 36.32 -7.01 26.98
CA SER A 33 35.47 -8.16 26.61
C SER A 33 34.68 -8.72 27.80
N GLN A 34 35.07 -8.38 29.03
CA GLN A 34 34.40 -8.78 30.26
C GLN A 34 33.54 -7.66 30.87
N LEU A 35 33.84 -6.40 30.53
CA LEU A 35 33.07 -5.25 30.99
C LEU A 35 31.81 -5.05 30.15
N ASP A 36 30.75 -4.55 30.81
CA ASP A 36 29.47 -4.15 30.22
C ASP A 36 29.02 -2.89 30.99
N THR A 37 29.45 -1.73 30.49
CA THR A 37 29.41 -0.45 31.21
C THR A 37 28.00 0.10 31.37
N ASP A 38 27.11 -0.12 30.40
CA ASP A 38 25.72 0.31 30.43
C ASP A 38 24.73 -0.81 30.81
N SER A 39 25.25 -2.02 31.05
CA SER A 39 24.51 -3.17 31.57
C SER A 39 23.39 -3.61 30.63
N ASP A 40 23.62 -3.51 29.33
CA ASP A 40 22.66 -3.86 28.30
C ASP A 40 22.76 -5.33 27.85
N GLY A 41 23.83 -6.02 28.28
CA GLY A 41 24.13 -7.42 27.99
C GLY A 41 25.13 -7.63 26.85
N VAL A 42 25.67 -6.57 26.26
CA VAL A 42 26.76 -6.57 25.28
C VAL A 42 28.03 -6.07 25.99
N SER A 43 29.17 -6.73 25.74
CA SER A 43 30.43 -6.27 26.35
C SER A 43 30.91 -4.98 25.71
N ASP A 44 31.63 -4.12 26.45
CA ASP A 44 32.24 -2.88 25.95
C ASP A 44 33.09 -3.09 24.66
N ALA A 45 33.63 -4.30 24.44
CA ALA A 45 34.39 -4.65 23.24
C ALA A 45 33.53 -4.79 21.96
N ASP A 46 32.26 -5.17 22.12
CA ASP A 46 31.30 -5.47 21.05
C ASP A 46 30.12 -4.46 21.02
N ASP A 47 30.07 -3.54 21.98
CA ASP A 47 29.06 -2.49 22.14
C ASP A 47 29.10 -1.50 20.95
N ALA A 48 27.99 -1.48 20.21
CA ALA A 48 27.78 -0.61 19.07
C ALA A 48 27.28 0.78 19.50
N CYS A 49 26.68 0.90 20.68
CA CYS A 49 25.95 2.07 21.13
C CYS A 49 26.23 2.46 22.60
N PRO A 50 27.47 2.94 22.93
CA PRO A 50 27.86 3.09 24.33
C PRO A 50 26.94 4.01 25.14
N GLY A 51 26.44 3.49 26.25
CA GLY A 51 25.52 4.19 27.16
C GLY A 51 24.04 3.91 26.89
N TYR A 52 23.73 3.06 25.92
CA TYR A 52 22.38 2.73 25.47
C TYR A 52 22.25 1.22 25.25
N ASN A 53 21.04 0.75 24.91
CA ASN A 53 20.82 -0.69 24.73
C ASN A 53 20.92 -1.07 23.25
N ASP A 54 21.86 -1.94 22.92
CA ASP A 54 22.17 -2.43 21.58
C ASP A 54 21.05 -3.29 20.97
N SER A 55 20.15 -3.82 21.80
CA SER A 55 19.02 -4.63 21.35
C SER A 55 17.78 -3.80 21.01
N ILE A 56 17.80 -2.49 21.25
CA ILE A 56 16.71 -1.59 20.86
C ILE A 56 17.05 -0.97 19.51
N ASP A 57 16.32 -1.42 18.49
CA ASP A 57 16.41 -0.97 17.10
C ASP A 57 14.98 -1.04 16.54
N VAL A 58 14.24 0.07 16.63
CA VAL A 58 12.80 0.11 16.36
C VAL A 58 12.50 -0.01 14.87
N ASP A 59 13.29 0.65 14.02
CA ASP A 59 13.13 0.64 12.57
C ASP A 59 13.95 -0.46 11.86
N ALA A 60 14.76 -1.20 12.62
CA ALA A 60 15.54 -2.34 12.16
C ALA A 60 16.58 -1.98 11.10
N ASP A 61 17.13 -0.76 11.15
CA ASP A 61 18.17 -0.30 10.23
C ASP A 61 19.58 -0.83 10.58
N GLY A 62 19.71 -1.44 11.77
CA GLY A 62 20.94 -1.99 12.32
C GLY A 62 21.73 -1.03 13.21
N THR A 63 21.21 0.17 13.45
CA THR A 63 21.73 1.16 14.38
C THR A 63 20.84 1.19 15.62
N PRO A 64 21.36 0.93 16.83
CA PRO A 64 20.52 1.00 18.01
C PRO A 64 19.98 2.42 18.25
N ASP A 65 18.71 2.54 18.67
CA ASP A 65 17.97 3.81 18.81
C ASP A 65 18.73 4.88 19.62
N GLY A 66 19.54 4.46 20.59
CA GLY A 66 20.28 5.37 21.47
C GLY A 66 21.36 6.19 20.76
N CYS A 67 21.88 5.68 19.64
CA CYS A 67 22.92 6.29 18.82
C CYS A 67 22.42 6.56 17.39
N ASP A 68 21.16 6.24 17.11
CA ASP A 68 20.51 6.61 15.88
C ASP A 68 19.94 8.05 15.94
N SER A 69 20.19 8.78 14.86
CA SER A 69 19.71 10.15 14.68
C SER A 69 18.35 10.22 13.97
N LEU A 70 17.91 9.11 13.36
CA LEU A 70 16.72 9.04 12.52
C LEU A 70 15.98 7.72 12.74
N VAL A 71 15.33 7.59 13.90
CA VAL A 71 14.41 6.49 14.14
C VAL A 71 13.15 6.71 13.31
N ASP A 72 12.91 5.85 12.32
CA ASP A 72 11.83 5.95 11.31
C ASP A 72 11.15 4.58 11.10
N SER A 73 10.16 4.29 11.94
CA SER A 73 9.49 2.99 12.07
C SER A 73 8.84 2.47 10.79
N ASP A 74 8.33 3.36 9.93
CA ASP A 74 7.66 3.00 8.69
C ASP A 74 8.51 3.25 7.44
N SER A 75 9.69 3.84 7.63
CA SER A 75 10.71 4.11 6.61
C SER A 75 10.19 4.97 5.46
N ASP A 76 9.31 5.93 5.77
CA ASP A 76 8.77 6.90 4.81
C ASP A 76 9.68 8.14 4.61
N GLY A 77 10.72 8.28 5.44
CA GLY A 77 11.69 9.37 5.42
C GLY A 77 11.43 10.48 6.42
N VAL A 78 10.47 10.32 7.34
CA VAL A 78 10.16 11.24 8.43
C VAL A 78 10.35 10.52 9.76
N ALA A 79 11.16 11.10 10.65
CA ALA A 79 11.43 10.51 11.96
C ALA A 79 10.13 10.34 12.78
N ASP A 80 10.03 9.26 13.57
CA ASP A 80 8.89 8.96 14.44
C ASP A 80 8.47 10.13 15.35
N ALA A 81 9.42 10.97 15.75
CA ALA A 81 9.18 12.13 16.60
C ALA A 81 8.43 13.27 15.88
N ASP A 82 8.58 13.36 14.56
CA ASP A 82 7.97 14.38 13.69
C ASP A 82 6.83 13.82 12.83
N ASP A 83 6.67 12.49 12.79
CA ASP A 83 5.65 11.80 12.02
C ASP A 83 4.28 11.78 12.73
N LEU A 84 3.24 12.19 11.98
CA LEU A 84 1.84 12.20 12.40
C LEU A 84 1.08 10.95 11.92
N CYS A 85 1.69 10.15 11.05
CA CYS A 85 1.11 9.07 10.28
C CYS A 85 2.01 7.82 10.26
N ALA A 86 2.23 7.22 11.45
CA ALA A 86 3.15 6.09 11.75
C ALA A 86 3.04 4.76 10.95
N ASP A 87 2.25 4.71 9.88
CA ASP A 87 2.08 3.50 9.04
C ASP A 87 2.04 3.88 7.55
N THR A 88 2.78 4.91 7.15
CA THR A 88 2.91 5.33 5.77
C THR A 88 3.78 4.35 4.98
N MET A 89 3.36 4.02 3.76
CA MET A 89 4.05 3.01 2.98
C MET A 89 5.37 3.55 2.43
N VAL A 90 6.46 2.81 2.63
CA VAL A 90 7.78 3.09 2.06
C VAL A 90 7.69 3.47 0.58
N GLY A 91 8.31 4.61 0.25
CA GLY A 91 8.36 5.13 -1.12
C GLY A 91 7.08 5.83 -1.58
N THR A 92 6.10 6.02 -0.71
CA THR A 92 5.05 7.01 -0.95
C THR A 92 5.63 8.41 -0.80
N ASP A 93 5.12 9.36 -1.59
CA ASP A 93 5.44 10.75 -1.34
C ASP A 93 4.69 11.17 -0.07
N VAL A 94 5.40 11.75 0.89
CA VAL A 94 4.85 12.21 2.17
C VAL A 94 5.03 13.72 2.33
N ASP A 95 4.17 14.34 3.13
CA ASP A 95 4.36 15.72 3.55
C ASP A 95 5.36 15.82 4.72
N SER A 96 5.51 17.02 5.29
CA SER A 96 6.47 17.26 6.37
C SER A 96 6.11 16.57 7.70
N GLY A 97 4.93 15.97 7.81
CA GLY A 97 4.51 15.22 8.98
C GLY A 97 4.31 13.74 8.69
N GLY A 98 5.01 13.19 7.69
CA GLY A 98 4.99 11.76 7.34
C GLY A 98 3.65 11.25 6.81
N CYS A 99 2.70 12.15 6.52
CA CYS A 99 1.43 11.73 5.97
C CYS A 99 1.51 11.68 4.45
N ALA A 100 1.09 10.56 3.86
CA ALA A 100 0.99 10.39 2.42
C ALA A 100 0.29 11.58 1.77
N ILE A 101 1.00 12.32 0.91
CA ILE A 101 0.35 13.26 0.01
C ILE A 101 -0.45 12.41 -0.96
N GLN A 102 -1.77 12.61 -0.96
CA GLN A 102 -2.67 11.77 -1.72
C GLN A 102 -2.14 11.60 -3.15
N ALA A 103 -1.67 10.39 -3.47
CA ALA A 103 -1.61 9.92 -4.84
C ALA A 103 -3.06 9.71 -5.28
N GLU A 104 -3.75 10.82 -5.52
CA GLU A 104 -5.14 10.90 -6.03
C GLU A 104 -5.30 10.20 -7.39
N GLU A 105 -4.21 9.64 -7.95
CA GLU A 105 -4.18 9.01 -9.25
C GLU A 105 -4.73 7.56 -9.25
N GLU A 106 -4.75 6.84 -8.12
CA GLU A 106 -5.25 5.46 -8.12
C GLU A 106 -6.78 5.34 -7.92
N ALA A 107 -7.46 6.38 -7.45
CA ALA A 107 -8.93 6.36 -7.32
C ALA A 107 -9.69 6.70 -8.63
N GLN A 108 -9.00 7.12 -9.69
CA GLN A 108 -9.65 7.60 -10.92
C GLN A 108 -9.61 6.63 -12.12
N ALA A 109 -8.84 5.54 -12.05
CA ALA A 109 -8.75 4.57 -13.15
C ALA A 109 -10.01 3.68 -13.30
N GLU A 110 -10.79 3.45 -12.24
CA GLU A 110 -11.97 2.58 -12.32
C GLU A 110 -13.26 3.27 -12.85
N SER A 111 -13.30 4.61 -12.89
CA SER A 111 -14.50 5.36 -13.32
C SER A 111 -14.54 5.64 -14.83
N SER A 112 -13.37 5.82 -15.45
CA SER A 112 -13.28 6.10 -16.90
C SER A 112 -13.79 4.94 -17.77
N SER A 113 -13.50 3.69 -17.36
CA SER A 113 -13.93 2.47 -18.06
C SER A 113 -15.46 2.30 -18.11
N ARG A 114 -16.19 2.67 -17.05
CA ARG A 114 -17.66 2.50 -17.01
C ARG A 114 -18.39 3.46 -17.94
N ILE A 115 -17.88 4.69 -18.09
CA ILE A 115 -18.48 5.70 -18.98
C ILE A 115 -18.23 5.33 -20.45
N GLU A 116 -17.03 4.87 -20.81
CA GLU A 116 -16.75 4.42 -22.17
C GLU A 116 -17.58 3.17 -22.56
N GLN A 117 -17.73 2.20 -21.65
CA GLN A 117 -18.58 1.02 -21.90
C GLN A 117 -20.05 1.39 -22.10
N LEU A 118 -20.57 2.32 -21.29
CA LEU A 118 -21.96 2.79 -21.43
C LEU A 118 -22.17 3.53 -22.75
N LEU A 119 -21.22 4.39 -23.15
CA LEU A 119 -21.28 5.11 -24.42
C LEU A 119 -21.27 4.14 -25.61
N MET A 120 -20.38 3.16 -25.60
CA MET A 120 -20.27 2.15 -26.66
C MET A 120 -21.53 1.28 -26.75
N ALA A 121 -22.13 0.91 -25.61
CA ALA A 121 -23.39 0.16 -25.58
C ALA A 121 -24.56 0.96 -26.17
N ILE A 122 -24.66 2.26 -25.86
CA ILE A 122 -25.70 3.15 -26.42
C ILE A 122 -25.52 3.29 -27.94
N VAL A 123 -24.29 3.56 -28.42
CA VAL A 123 -23.99 3.69 -29.85
C VAL A 123 -24.33 2.39 -30.60
N ALA A 124 -23.98 1.23 -30.05
CA ALA A 124 -24.31 -0.07 -30.64
C ALA A 124 -25.83 -0.30 -30.71
N LEU A 125 -26.59 0.04 -29.66
CA LEU A 125 -28.05 -0.07 -29.66
C LEU A 125 -28.70 0.85 -30.70
N LEU A 126 -28.22 2.09 -30.82
CA LEU A 126 -28.72 3.03 -31.83
C LEU A 126 -28.42 2.52 -33.25
N ALA A 127 -27.22 2.00 -33.49
CA ALA A 127 -26.86 1.41 -34.79
C ALA A 127 -27.75 0.21 -35.14
N ILE A 128 -28.01 -0.68 -34.18
CA ILE A 128 -28.90 -1.84 -34.37
C ILE A 128 -30.33 -1.38 -34.68
N LEU A 129 -30.85 -0.37 -33.98
CA LEU A 129 -32.18 0.19 -34.25
C LEU A 129 -32.27 0.78 -35.65
N VAL A 130 -31.26 1.55 -36.09
CA VAL A 130 -31.22 2.12 -37.44
C VAL A 130 -31.19 1.02 -38.51
N LEU A 131 -30.38 -0.04 -38.30
CA LEU A 131 -30.35 -1.18 -39.21
C LEU A 131 -31.67 -1.94 -39.23
N ALA A 132 -32.29 -2.19 -38.07
CA ALA A 132 -33.57 -2.90 -37.97
C ALA A 132 -34.71 -2.12 -38.64
N VAL A 133 -34.77 -0.80 -38.44
CA VAL A 133 -35.72 0.09 -39.12
C VAL A 133 -35.45 0.09 -40.63
N GLY A 134 -34.18 0.20 -41.05
CA GLY A 134 -33.79 0.13 -42.45
C GLY A 134 -34.22 -1.17 -43.13
N VAL A 135 -33.94 -2.32 -42.50
CA VAL A 135 -34.38 -3.64 -42.98
C VAL A 135 -35.90 -3.73 -43.01
N SER A 136 -36.59 -3.24 -41.99
CA SER A 136 -38.06 -3.21 -41.94
C SER A 136 -38.68 -2.39 -43.08
N ILE A 137 -38.10 -1.24 -43.42
CA ILE A 137 -38.54 -0.41 -44.56
C ILE A 137 -38.30 -1.14 -45.88
N VAL A 138 -37.13 -1.77 -46.05
CA VAL A 138 -36.80 -2.53 -47.26
C VAL A 138 -37.71 -3.75 -47.43
N LEU A 139 -37.98 -4.49 -46.36
CA LEU A 139 -38.89 -5.64 -46.36
C LEU A 139 -40.33 -5.20 -46.64
N ARG A 140 -40.81 -4.09 -46.06
CA ARG A 140 -42.13 -3.53 -46.38
C ARG A 140 -42.24 -3.08 -47.83
N ARG A 141 -41.18 -2.49 -48.41
CA ARG A 141 -41.15 -2.14 -49.84
C ARG A 141 -41.16 -3.36 -50.76
N ARG A 142 -40.57 -4.48 -50.34
CA ARG A 142 -40.62 -5.75 -51.11
C ARG A 142 -41.94 -6.50 -50.96
N LEU A 143 -42.60 -6.40 -49.81
CA LEU A 143 -43.87 -7.08 -49.53
C LEU A 143 -45.12 -6.24 -49.87
N GLY A 144 -45.00 -4.90 -49.96
CA GLY A 144 -46.10 -3.97 -50.23
C GLY A 144 -46.36 -3.64 -51.70
N GLY A 145 -45.75 -4.38 -52.64
CA GLY A 145 -45.99 -4.24 -54.08
C GLY A 145 -47.24 -4.97 -54.58
N ALA A 146 -48.29 -5.10 -53.77
CA ALA A 146 -49.57 -5.69 -54.17
C ALA A 146 -50.70 -4.67 -53.96
N ASP A 147 -51.00 -3.98 -55.06
CA ASP A 147 -52.25 -3.37 -55.49
C ASP A 147 -53.12 -2.55 -54.52
N GLU A 148 -53.06 -1.25 -54.79
CA GLU A 148 -54.08 -0.23 -54.57
C GLU A 148 -55.46 -0.68 -55.11
N ALA A 149 -56.47 -0.77 -54.23
CA ALA A 149 -57.88 -0.81 -54.63
C ALA A 149 -58.57 0.48 -54.17
N PRO A 150 -59.25 1.23 -55.05
CA PRO A 150 -59.84 2.50 -54.68
C PRO A 150 -61.13 2.31 -53.88
N ALA A 151 -61.31 3.19 -52.90
CA ALA A 151 -62.46 3.28 -52.01
C ALA A 151 -63.78 3.46 -52.78
N VAL A 152 -64.76 2.62 -52.49
CA VAL A 152 -66.16 2.81 -52.90
C VAL A 152 -66.93 3.40 -51.71
N ASN A 153 -67.56 4.55 -51.98
CA ASN A 153 -68.31 5.41 -51.07
C ASN A 153 -69.59 4.72 -50.55
N PRO A 154 -69.98 4.82 -49.26
CA PRO A 154 -71.25 4.27 -48.80
C PRO A 154 -72.40 5.29 -48.94
N GLU A 155 -73.42 4.96 -49.75
CA GLU A 155 -74.74 5.62 -49.69
C GLU A 155 -75.74 4.81 -48.85
N PRO A 156 -76.73 5.46 -48.20
CA PRO A 156 -77.39 4.89 -47.02
C PRO A 156 -78.76 4.25 -47.30
N LEU A 157 -79.05 3.24 -46.46
CA LEU A 157 -80.32 2.81 -45.87
C LEU A 157 -81.63 3.07 -46.64
N PHE A 158 -82.36 2.00 -46.94
CA PHE A 158 -83.80 1.96 -46.65
C PHE A 158 -84.30 0.51 -46.54
N LEU A 159 -84.63 0.08 -45.31
CA LEU A 159 -85.52 -1.05 -45.08
C LEU A 159 -86.97 -0.57 -45.21
N PRO A 160 -87.85 -1.43 -45.72
CA PRO A 160 -89.11 -1.60 -45.00
C PRO A 160 -89.39 -3.08 -44.73
N ASN A 161 -89.60 -3.38 -43.46
CA ASN A 161 -90.48 -4.47 -43.00
C ASN A 161 -91.92 -4.15 -43.48
N PRO A 162 -92.87 -5.11 -43.59
CA PRO A 162 -93.12 -6.11 -42.55
C PRO A 162 -93.68 -7.48 -42.99
N LYS A 163 -93.61 -8.43 -42.05
CA LYS A 163 -94.62 -9.45 -41.71
C LYS A 163 -95.42 -10.10 -42.84
N GLN A 164 -95.21 -11.40 -43.04
CA GLN A 164 -96.09 -12.47 -42.56
C GLN A 164 -95.32 -13.79 -42.47
#